data_AF-A0A1X9MGV9-F1
#
_entry.id   AF-A0A1X9MGV9-F1
#
_cell.length_a   1.000
_cell.length_b   1.000
_cell.length_c   1.000
_cell.angle_alpha   90.00
_cell.angle_beta   90.00
_cell.angle_gamma   90.00
#
_symmetry.space_group_name_H-M   'P 1'
#
loop_
_entity.id
_entity.type
_entity.pdbx_description
1 polymer ?
#
loop_
_entity_poly.entity_id
_entity_poly.type
_entity_poly.pdbx_seq_one_letter_code
_entity_poly.pdbx_strand_id
1 'polypeptide(L)'
;MVPSITTYTRKDGSKRKHRYYVCGVFHNKGSSACKANSIKACDAEDAVTNRIKEFLNDSAGFSQTIEKINKDTVQSNVKSKEQLESINTELKEANAMQEKYMEAFEQNLFPVSILQERLQKLAKSKNSLEQKKNELSIQLSSSDSKIIPPDVIRLLLEKYVQAFEQATREKKKQLFQLLLNEITINQSEGRSRTVDKVELDFYFSEVNLSKTFTLIHILYLESEQLEESSSSNPDSKDQMPPYLQIFLTLFMVRFTVALLTVNFI
;
A
#
# COMPACT_ATOMS: atom_id res chain seq x y z
N MET A 1 0.15 15.74 -8.15
CA MET A 1 0.72 17.06 -8.58
C MET A 1 1.74 16.83 -9.70
N VAL A 2 2.11 17.85 -10.47
CA VAL A 2 3.06 17.77 -11.59
C VAL A 2 4.26 18.70 -11.31
N PRO A 3 5.51 18.30 -11.64
CA PRO A 3 6.66 19.19 -11.48
C PRO A 3 6.59 20.39 -12.44
N SER A 4 6.90 21.57 -11.94
CA SER A 4 6.98 22.82 -12.69
C SER A 4 8.26 23.58 -12.33
N ILE A 5 8.86 24.26 -13.31
CA ILE A 5 10.09 25.04 -13.13
C ILE A 5 9.81 26.49 -13.54
N THR A 6 10.10 27.41 -12.64
CA THR A 6 10.08 28.86 -12.92
C THR A 6 11.51 29.39 -12.92
N THR A 7 11.87 30.18 -13.91
CA THR A 7 13.21 30.80 -13.99
C THR A 7 13.11 32.28 -13.70
N TYR A 8 13.95 32.76 -12.78
CA TYR A 8 14.07 34.17 -12.42
C TYR A 8 15.46 34.68 -12.79
N THR A 9 15.53 35.83 -13.47
CA THR A 9 16.80 36.49 -13.81
C THR A 9 17.10 37.55 -12.77
N ARG A 10 18.28 37.47 -12.14
CA ARG A 10 18.77 38.45 -11.18
C ARG A 10 19.28 39.72 -11.89
N LYS A 11 19.48 40.79 -11.13
CA LYS A 11 19.99 42.09 -11.63
C LYS A 11 21.38 41.97 -12.28
N ASP A 12 22.17 40.97 -11.89
CA ASP A 12 23.50 40.65 -12.44
C ASP A 12 23.45 39.81 -13.73
N GLY A 13 22.25 39.51 -14.25
CA GLY A 13 22.05 38.68 -15.45
C GLY A 13 22.06 37.16 -15.18
N SER A 14 22.38 36.72 -13.97
CA SER A 14 22.35 35.29 -13.63
C SER A 14 20.92 34.75 -13.51
N LYS A 15 20.68 33.53 -14.00
CA LYS A 15 19.36 32.87 -13.97
C LYS A 15 19.28 31.86 -12.84
N ARG A 16 18.27 31.98 -11.98
CA ARG A 16 17.96 31.02 -10.92
C ARG A 16 16.69 30.25 -11.28
N LYS A 17 16.76 28.92 -11.21
CA LYS A 17 15.61 28.04 -11.40
C LYS A 17 14.99 27.68 -10.04
N HIS A 18 13.68 27.78 -9.93
CA HIS A 18 12.89 27.35 -8.78
C HIS A 18 11.98 26.21 -9.19
N ARG A 19 11.91 25.16 -8.36
CA ARG A 19 11.10 23.96 -8.60
C ARG A 19 9.86 23.99 -7.72
N TYR A 20 8.71 23.69 -8.33
CA TYR A 20 7.43 23.58 -7.64
C TYR A 20 6.73 22.28 -8.03
N TYR A 21 5.90 21.77 -7.13
CA TYR A 21 4.82 20.87 -7.51
C TYR A 21 3.55 21.69 -7.67
N VAL A 22 2.82 21.48 -8.77
CA VAL A 22 1.57 22.19 -9.08
C VAL A 22 0.41 21.22 -9.28
N CYS A 23 -0.81 21.68 -9.10
CA CYS A 23 -2.00 20.87 -9.40
C CYS A 23 -2.02 20.45 -10.87
N GLY A 24 -2.16 19.15 -11.14
CA GLY A 24 -2.21 18.63 -12.51
C GLY A 24 -3.44 19.11 -13.28
N VAL A 25 -4.58 19.28 -12.60
CA VAL A 25 -5.80 19.84 -13.22
C VAL A 25 -5.57 21.28 -13.65
N PHE A 26 -4.96 22.10 -12.81
CA PHE A 26 -4.59 23.47 -13.18
C PHE A 26 -3.58 23.49 -14.33
N HIS A 27 -2.55 22.64 -14.27
CA HIS A 27 -1.53 22.56 -15.32
C HIS A 27 -2.12 22.21 -16.68
N ASN A 28 -3.11 21.31 -16.72
CA ASN A 28 -3.67 20.79 -17.97
C ASN A 28 -4.90 21.57 -18.46
N LYS A 29 -5.71 22.14 -17.56
CA LYS A 29 -7.01 22.78 -17.87
C LYS A 29 -7.08 24.27 -17.50
N GLY A 30 -6.05 24.82 -16.86
CA GLY A 30 -5.95 26.24 -16.50
C GLY A 30 -6.70 26.65 -15.23
N SER A 31 -6.70 27.95 -14.95
CA SER A 31 -7.25 28.57 -13.74
C SER A 31 -8.78 28.48 -13.61
N SER A 32 -9.48 28.26 -14.73
CA SER A 32 -10.93 28.06 -14.75
C SER A 32 -11.35 26.74 -14.11
N ALA A 33 -10.50 25.71 -14.16
CA ALA A 33 -10.80 24.37 -13.64
C ALA A 33 -10.26 24.14 -12.22
N CYS A 34 -9.12 24.73 -11.86
CA CYS A 34 -8.53 24.61 -10.53
C CYS A 34 -7.56 25.76 -10.24
N LYS A 35 -7.15 25.95 -8.98
CA LYS A 35 -6.03 26.84 -8.63
C LYS A 35 -4.69 26.12 -8.81
N ALA A 36 -3.60 26.87 -8.97
CA ALA A 36 -2.26 26.32 -9.16
C ALA A 36 -1.83 25.36 -8.03
N ASN A 37 -2.31 25.61 -6.81
CA ASN A 37 -2.00 24.86 -5.60
C ASN A 37 -0.51 24.51 -5.48
N SER A 38 0.35 25.50 -5.75
CA SER A 38 1.78 25.27 -5.82
C SER A 38 2.40 25.12 -4.42
N ILE A 39 3.35 24.20 -4.30
CA ILE A 39 4.26 24.04 -3.17
C ILE A 39 5.69 23.96 -3.70
N LYS A 40 6.66 24.56 -2.99
CA LYS A 40 8.08 24.46 -3.38
C LYS A 40 8.52 23.00 -3.27
N ALA A 41 9.20 22.52 -4.30
CA ALA A 41 9.57 21.10 -4.35
C ALA A 41 10.55 20.75 -3.23
N CYS A 42 11.57 21.59 -2.97
CA CYS A 42 12.51 21.34 -1.88
C CYS A 42 11.80 21.29 -0.52
N ASP A 43 10.98 22.30 -0.20
CA ASP A 43 10.25 22.36 1.07
C ASP A 43 9.33 21.13 1.27
N ALA A 44 8.68 20.65 0.20
CA ALA A 44 7.86 19.45 0.27
C ALA A 44 8.69 18.16 0.42
N GLU A 45 9.76 18.01 -0.37
CA GLU A 45 10.69 16.87 -0.31
C GLU A 45 11.31 16.76 1.10
N ASP A 46 11.80 17.88 1.66
CA ASP A 46 12.41 17.95 2.99
C ASP A 46 11.40 17.67 4.10
N ALA A 47 10.17 18.21 3.99
CA ALA A 47 9.10 17.96 4.97
C ALA A 47 8.74 16.47 5.07
N VAL A 48 8.68 15.76 3.94
CA VAL A 48 8.41 14.32 3.91
C VAL A 48 9.53 13.55 4.61
N THR A 49 10.79 13.81 4.27
CA THR A 49 11.93 13.12 4.88
C THR A 49 12.06 13.41 6.37
N ASN A 50 11.85 14.66 6.80
CA ASN A 50 11.87 15.03 8.21
C ASN A 50 10.75 14.35 8.99
N ARG A 51 9.56 14.22 8.42
CA ARG A 51 8.44 13.51 9.07
C ARG A 51 8.75 12.03 9.30
N ILE A 52 9.41 11.36 8.35
CA ILE A 52 9.86 9.98 8.52
C ILE A 52 10.87 9.87 9.66
N LYS A 53 11.83 10.81 9.77
CA LYS A 53 12.80 10.86 10.86
C LYS A 53 12.15 11.09 12.23
N GLU A 54 11.22 12.03 12.31
CA GLU A 54 10.46 12.30 13.53
C GLU A 54 9.68 11.06 13.98
N PHE A 55 9.04 10.35 13.05
CA PHE A 55 8.35 9.10 13.33
C PHE A 55 9.29 8.00 13.85
N LEU A 56 10.52 7.91 13.33
CA LEU A 56 11.54 6.98 13.83
C LEU A 56 12.07 7.36 15.22
N ASN A 57 12.18 8.65 15.52
CA ASN A 57 12.68 9.16 16.79
C ASN A 57 11.67 8.97 17.93
N ASP A 58 10.36 9.00 17.63
CA ASP A 58 9.30 8.66 18.58
C ASP A 58 9.11 7.14 18.70
N SER A 59 10.00 6.48 19.44
CA SER A 59 9.98 5.02 19.57
C SER A 59 8.67 4.48 20.17
N ALA A 60 7.99 5.25 21.02
CA ALA A 60 6.73 4.83 21.63
C ALA A 60 5.58 4.95 20.63
N GLY A 61 5.45 6.10 19.95
CA GLY A 61 4.45 6.32 18.92
C GLY A 61 4.64 5.40 17.72
N PHE A 62 5.89 5.10 17.36
CA PHE A 62 6.24 4.14 16.32
C PHE A 62 5.65 2.75 16.63
N SER A 63 6.04 2.15 17.75
CA SER A 63 5.59 0.80 18.12
C SER A 63 4.06 0.74 18.26
N GLN A 64 3.46 1.74 18.90
CA GLN A 64 2.00 1.81 19.05
C GLN A 64 1.28 1.87 17.69
N THR A 65 1.84 2.59 16.72
CA THR A 65 1.25 2.68 15.37
C THR A 65 1.31 1.34 14.66
N ILE A 66 2.44 0.64 14.71
CA ILE A 66 2.59 -0.69 14.10
C ILE A 66 1.67 -1.71 14.77
N GLU A 67 1.60 -1.71 16.10
CA GLU A 67 0.69 -2.58 16.85
C GLU A 67 -0.78 -2.34 16.49
N LYS A 68 -1.19 -1.08 16.33
CA LYS A 68 -2.53 -0.72 15.89
C LYS A 68 -2.84 -1.30 14.50
N ILE A 69 -1.93 -1.14 13.54
CA ILE A 69 -2.08 -1.69 12.18
C ILE A 69 -2.21 -3.22 12.23
N ASN A 70 -1.38 -3.88 13.03
CA ASN A 70 -1.45 -5.32 13.22
C ASN A 70 -2.80 -5.75 13.79
N LYS A 71 -3.30 -5.04 14.82
CA LYS A 71 -4.59 -5.30 15.43
C LYS A 71 -5.75 -5.09 14.46
N ASP A 72 -5.74 -3.98 13.72
CA ASP A 72 -6.77 -3.65 12.72
C ASP A 72 -6.81 -4.72 11.62
N THR A 73 -5.65 -5.23 11.19
CA THR A 73 -5.59 -6.32 10.22
C THR A 73 -6.15 -7.62 10.78
N VAL A 74 -5.74 -8.02 11.99
CA VAL A 74 -6.26 -9.24 12.62
C VAL A 74 -7.79 -9.15 12.73
N GLN A 75 -8.31 -7.99 13.14
CA GLN A 75 -9.75 -7.77 13.24
C GLN A 75 -10.45 -7.80 11.88
N SER A 76 -9.85 -7.22 10.84
CA SER A 76 -10.39 -7.29 9.46
C SER A 76 -10.47 -8.74 8.98
N ASN A 77 -9.41 -9.52 9.19
CA ASN A 77 -9.37 -10.94 8.83
C ASN A 77 -10.44 -11.76 9.57
N VAL A 78 -10.69 -11.47 10.85
CA VAL A 78 -11.79 -12.11 11.61
C VAL A 78 -13.13 -11.79 10.95
N LYS A 79 -13.43 -10.53 10.65
CA LYS A 79 -14.67 -10.13 9.97
C LYS A 79 -14.84 -10.79 8.61
N SER A 80 -13.77 -10.89 7.81
CA SER A 80 -13.80 -11.56 6.52
C SER A 80 -14.07 -13.06 6.65
N LYS A 81 -13.54 -13.72 7.70
CA LYS A 81 -13.85 -15.13 8.00
C LYS A 81 -15.31 -15.32 8.41
N GLU A 82 -15.84 -14.47 9.28
CA GLU A 82 -17.26 -14.49 9.69
C GLU A 82 -18.19 -14.31 8.48
N GLN A 83 -17.87 -13.38 7.57
CA GLN A 83 -18.62 -13.21 6.32
C GLN A 83 -18.57 -14.45 5.43
N LEU A 84 -17.42 -15.11 5.33
CA LEU A 84 -17.27 -16.33 4.55
C LEU A 84 -18.10 -17.47 5.15
N GLU A 85 -18.17 -17.57 6.47
CA GLU A 85 -19.06 -18.50 7.17
C GLU A 85 -20.54 -18.22 6.88
N SER A 86 -20.97 -16.96 6.94
CA SER A 86 -22.34 -16.54 6.60
C SER A 86 -22.71 -16.92 5.16
N ILE A 87 -21.83 -16.65 4.20
CA ILE A 87 -22.06 -17.01 2.79
C ILE A 87 -22.15 -18.53 2.62
N ASN A 88 -21.31 -19.30 3.34
CA ASN A 88 -21.41 -20.76 3.31
C ASN A 88 -22.75 -21.25 3.91
N THR A 89 -23.27 -20.62 4.96
CA THR A 89 -24.59 -20.96 5.51
C THR A 89 -25.70 -20.65 4.53
N GLU A 90 -25.69 -19.48 3.89
CA GLU A 90 -26.69 -19.09 2.88
C GLU A 90 -26.66 -20.03 1.67
N LEU A 91 -25.48 -20.47 1.23
CA LEU A 91 -25.36 -21.47 0.16
C LEU A 91 -25.94 -22.83 0.56
N LYS A 92 -25.72 -23.27 1.81
CA LYS A 92 -26.33 -24.52 2.31
C LYS A 92 -27.85 -24.43 2.36
N GLU A 93 -28.40 -23.30 2.81
CA GLU A 93 -29.83 -23.06 2.82
C GLU A 93 -30.42 -23.02 1.41
N ALA A 94 -29.75 -22.36 0.47
CA ALA A 94 -30.14 -22.33 -0.93
C ALA A 94 -30.12 -23.72 -1.57
N ASN A 95 -29.13 -24.56 -1.25
CA ASN A 95 -29.09 -25.97 -1.67
C ASN A 95 -30.27 -26.76 -1.10
N ALA A 96 -30.56 -26.64 0.20
CA ALA A 96 -31.69 -27.32 0.82
C ALA A 96 -33.03 -26.86 0.24
N MET A 97 -33.16 -25.58 -0.11
CA MET A 97 -34.37 -25.05 -0.76
C MET A 97 -34.51 -25.55 -2.19
N GLN A 98 -33.40 -25.71 -2.92
CA GLN A 98 -33.41 -26.32 -4.25
C GLN A 98 -33.94 -27.75 -4.18
N GLU A 99 -33.48 -28.54 -3.21
CA GLU A 99 -33.95 -29.92 -3.02
C GLU A 99 -35.45 -29.98 -2.75
N LYS A 100 -35.96 -29.12 -1.85
CA LYS A 100 -37.40 -29.01 -1.57
C LYS A 100 -38.23 -28.66 -2.81
N TYR A 101 -37.69 -27.84 -3.71
CA TYR A 101 -38.37 -27.55 -4.98
C TYR A 101 -38.37 -28.76 -5.92
N MET A 102 -37.33 -29.59 -5.92
CA MET A 102 -37.31 -30.83 -6.69
C MET A 102 -38.29 -31.87 -6.13
N GLU A 103 -38.34 -32.06 -4.81
CA GLU A 103 -39.33 -32.95 -4.17
C GLU A 103 -40.78 -32.50 -4.49
N ALA A 104 -41.05 -31.20 -4.43
CA ALA A 104 -42.37 -30.66 -4.75
C ALA A 104 -42.76 -30.84 -6.23
N PHE A 105 -41.78 -30.86 -7.13
CA PHE A 105 -41.97 -31.19 -8.54
C PHE A 105 -42.36 -32.65 -8.73
N GLU A 106 -41.62 -33.57 -8.09
CA GLU A 106 -41.89 -35.01 -8.14
C GLU A 106 -43.29 -35.35 -7.63
N GLN A 107 -43.75 -34.64 -6.60
CA GLN A 107 -45.09 -34.77 -6.02
C GLN A 107 -46.19 -34.02 -6.79
N ASN A 108 -45.86 -33.33 -7.89
CA ASN A 108 -46.78 -32.52 -8.70
C ASN A 108 -47.56 -31.45 -7.87
N LEU A 109 -46.94 -30.89 -6.83
CA LEU A 109 -47.61 -29.96 -5.91
C LEU A 109 -47.87 -28.57 -6.52
N PHE A 110 -47.07 -28.17 -7.52
CA PHE A 110 -47.13 -26.84 -8.12
C PHE A 110 -47.06 -26.89 -9.66
N PRO A 111 -47.63 -25.89 -10.34
CA PRO A 111 -47.39 -25.68 -11.77
C PRO A 111 -45.90 -25.50 -12.08
N VAL A 112 -45.44 -26.16 -13.14
CA VAL A 112 -44.03 -26.14 -13.58
C VAL A 112 -43.51 -24.71 -13.81
N SER A 113 -44.35 -23.81 -14.34
CA SER A 113 -43.99 -22.42 -14.59
C SER A 113 -43.58 -21.64 -13.33
N ILE A 114 -44.28 -21.85 -12.22
CA ILE A 114 -43.99 -21.20 -10.93
C ILE A 114 -42.67 -21.74 -10.37
N LEU A 115 -42.45 -23.05 -10.47
CA LEU A 115 -41.23 -23.69 -9.99
C LEU A 115 -40.00 -23.23 -10.79
N GLN A 116 -40.13 -23.14 -12.12
CA GLN A 116 -39.08 -22.67 -13.02
C GLN A 116 -38.63 -21.25 -12.66
N GLU A 117 -39.57 -20.34 -12.41
CA GLU A 117 -39.24 -18.96 -11.99
C GLU A 117 -38.48 -18.93 -10.66
N ARG A 118 -38.92 -19.73 -9.67
CA ARG A 118 -38.26 -19.80 -8.36
C ARG A 118 -36.86 -20.40 -8.43
N LEU A 119 -36.68 -21.49 -9.20
CA LEU A 119 -35.38 -22.12 -9.42
C LEU A 119 -34.41 -21.17 -10.16
N GLN A 120 -34.89 -20.40 -11.13
CA GLN A 120 -34.06 -19.39 -11.80
C GLN A 120 -33.59 -18.29 -10.84
N LYS A 121 -34.48 -17.77 -9.98
CA LYS A 121 -34.11 -16.79 -8.94
C LYS A 121 -33.09 -17.37 -7.97
N LEU A 122 -33.31 -18.60 -7.52
CA LEU A 122 -32.41 -19.31 -6.61
C LEU A 122 -31.03 -19.53 -7.23
N ALA A 123 -30.96 -19.97 -8.50
CA ALA A 123 -29.70 -20.15 -9.22
C ALA A 123 -28.91 -18.85 -9.37
N LYS A 124 -29.57 -17.73 -9.69
CA LYS A 124 -28.92 -16.41 -9.73
C LYS A 124 -28.34 -16.02 -8.36
N SER A 125 -29.09 -16.26 -7.29
CA SER A 125 -28.61 -16.00 -5.93
C SER A 125 -27.38 -16.83 -5.61
N LYS A 126 -27.41 -18.15 -5.86
CA LYS A 126 -26.28 -19.06 -5.62
C LYS A 126 -25.03 -18.64 -6.40
N ASN A 127 -25.15 -18.31 -7.68
CA ASN A 127 -24.03 -17.84 -8.48
C ASN A 127 -23.39 -16.57 -7.90
N SER A 128 -24.20 -15.61 -7.44
CA SER A 128 -23.67 -14.39 -6.82
C SER A 128 -22.99 -14.64 -5.47
N LEU A 129 -23.52 -15.58 -4.66
CA LEU A 129 -22.90 -16.01 -3.41
C LEU A 129 -21.58 -16.76 -3.65
N GLU A 130 -21.52 -17.63 -4.66
CA GLU A 130 -20.30 -18.34 -5.05
C GLU A 130 -19.21 -17.39 -5.56
N GLN A 131 -19.58 -16.38 -6.37
CA GLN A 131 -18.64 -15.35 -6.80
C GLN A 131 -18.05 -14.59 -5.60
N LYS A 132 -18.89 -14.11 -4.69
CA LYS A 132 -18.44 -13.42 -3.47
C LYS A 132 -17.57 -14.32 -2.59
N LYS A 133 -17.92 -15.59 -2.46
CA LYS A 133 -17.11 -16.58 -1.72
C LYS A 133 -15.72 -16.72 -2.32
N ASN A 134 -15.63 -16.84 -3.65
CA ASN A 134 -14.35 -16.98 -4.34
C ASN A 134 -13.48 -15.73 -4.17
N GLU A 135 -14.07 -14.54 -4.32
CA GLU A 135 -13.38 -13.26 -4.10
C GLU A 135 -12.83 -13.16 -2.66
N LEU A 136 -13.67 -13.42 -1.65
CA LEU A 136 -13.26 -13.39 -0.25
C LEU A 136 -12.22 -14.48 0.08
N SER A 137 -12.34 -15.67 -0.50
CA SER A 137 -11.38 -16.75 -0.29
C SER A 137 -10.01 -16.43 -0.88
N ILE A 138 -9.95 -15.75 -2.02
CA ILE A 138 -8.69 -15.28 -2.62
C ILE A 138 -8.07 -14.18 -1.75
N GLN A 139 -8.89 -13.27 -1.23
CA GLN A 139 -8.42 -12.22 -0.30
C GLN A 139 -7.87 -12.82 0.99
N LEU A 140 -8.53 -13.82 1.58
CA LEU A 140 -8.07 -14.47 2.80
C LEU A 140 -6.82 -15.34 2.60
N SER A 141 -6.72 -16.09 1.49
CA SER A 141 -5.53 -16.90 1.20
C SER A 141 -4.29 -16.06 0.88
N SER A 142 -4.50 -14.84 0.38
CA SER A 142 -3.45 -13.83 0.22
C SER A 142 -3.20 -13.02 1.50
N SER A 143 -3.93 -13.25 2.60
CA SER A 143 -3.83 -12.47 3.84
C SER A 143 -3.35 -13.28 5.05
N ASP A 144 -2.62 -14.38 4.82
CA ASP A 144 -2.17 -15.27 5.89
C ASP A 144 -1.48 -14.49 7.01
N SER A 145 -2.18 -14.45 8.14
CA SER A 145 -2.03 -13.51 9.24
C SER A 145 -0.65 -13.61 9.85
N LYS A 146 0.24 -12.72 9.46
CA LYS A 146 1.50 -12.51 10.15
C LYS A 146 1.60 -11.07 10.59
N ILE A 147 1.92 -10.91 11.86
CA ILE A 147 2.06 -9.64 12.54
C ILE A 147 3.36 -9.02 12.02
N ILE A 148 3.33 -7.73 11.65
CA ILE A 148 4.54 -6.98 11.30
C ILE A 148 5.35 -6.76 12.58
N PRO A 149 6.59 -7.26 12.66
CA PRO A 149 7.46 -6.94 13.78
C PRO A 149 7.90 -5.47 13.65
N PRO A 150 7.68 -4.62 14.67
CA PRO A 150 8.06 -3.20 14.61
C PRO A 150 9.55 -2.99 14.27
N ASP A 151 10.42 -3.84 14.82
CA ASP A 151 11.88 -3.72 14.65
C ASP A 151 12.32 -3.83 13.19
N VAL A 152 11.64 -4.66 12.38
CA VAL A 152 12.03 -4.86 10.98
C VAL A 152 11.63 -3.65 10.13
N ILE A 153 10.48 -3.02 10.41
CA ILE A 153 10.07 -1.77 9.74
C ILE A 153 11.01 -0.64 10.14
N ARG A 154 11.39 -0.58 11.42
CA ARG A 154 12.34 0.41 11.92
C ARG A 154 13.67 0.31 11.19
N LEU A 155 14.24 -0.90 11.13
CA LEU A 155 15.50 -1.15 10.43
C LEU A 155 15.43 -0.74 8.94
N LEU A 156 14.32 -1.05 8.27
CA LEU A 156 14.09 -0.66 6.87
C LEU A 156 14.06 0.86 6.69
N LEU A 157 13.30 1.57 7.53
CA LEU A 157 13.15 3.01 7.47
C LEU A 157 14.43 3.77 7.87
N GLU A 158 15.19 3.25 8.84
CA GLU A 158 16.49 3.82 9.21
C GLU A 158 17.48 3.74 8.03
N LYS A 159 17.58 2.58 7.36
CA LYS A 159 18.39 2.45 6.14
C LYS A 159 17.87 3.31 5.00
N TYR A 160 16.55 3.43 4.85
CA TYR A 160 15.95 4.31 3.86
C TYR A 160 16.42 5.76 4.04
N VAL A 161 16.37 6.29 5.26
CA VAL A 161 16.79 7.67 5.55
C VAL A 161 18.27 7.86 5.22
N GLN A 162 19.13 6.92 5.62
CA GLN A 162 20.57 6.97 5.33
C GLN A 162 20.84 7.00 3.82
N ALA A 163 20.24 6.07 3.08
CA ALA A 163 20.39 5.99 1.63
C ALA A 163 19.82 7.23 0.93
N PHE A 164 18.70 7.77 1.42
CA PHE A 164 18.07 8.95 0.86
C PHE A 164 18.95 10.20 1.01
N GLU A 165 19.61 10.40 2.15
CA GLU A 165 20.49 11.57 2.38
C GLU A 165 21.68 11.62 1.41
N GLN A 166 22.27 10.46 1.12
CA GLN A 166 23.44 10.32 0.26
C GLN A 166 23.08 10.17 -1.23
N ALA A 167 21.81 9.95 -1.56
CA ALA A 167 21.35 9.67 -2.91
C ALA A 167 21.40 10.89 -3.84
N THR A 168 21.70 10.60 -5.12
CA THR A 168 21.50 11.53 -6.23
C THR A 168 20.02 11.86 -6.42
N ARG A 169 19.72 12.93 -7.16
CA ARG A 169 18.34 13.37 -7.42
C ARG A 169 17.46 12.27 -8.04
N GLU A 170 18.00 11.54 -9.01
CA GLU A 170 17.26 10.47 -9.70
C GLU A 170 16.93 9.33 -8.75
N LYS A 171 17.89 8.96 -7.90
CA LYS A 171 17.72 7.93 -6.88
C LYS A 171 16.78 8.35 -5.77
N LYS A 172 16.82 9.60 -5.30
CA LYS A 172 15.81 10.16 -4.38
C LYS A 172 14.40 10.04 -4.94
N LYS A 173 14.21 10.35 -6.23
CA LYS A 173 12.91 10.19 -6.91
C LYS A 173 12.46 8.72 -6.89
N GLN A 174 13.35 7.78 -7.21
CA GLN A 174 13.03 6.35 -7.18
C GLN A 174 12.68 5.87 -5.77
N LEU A 175 13.46 6.26 -4.76
CA LEU A 175 13.21 5.94 -3.35
C LEU A 175 11.85 6.47 -2.88
N PHE A 176 11.47 7.69 -3.27
CA PHE A 176 10.13 8.20 -2.98
C PHE A 176 9.02 7.41 -3.67
N GLN A 177 9.20 7.02 -4.94
CA GLN A 177 8.19 6.23 -5.66
C GLN A 177 7.96 4.84 -5.06
N LEU A 178 8.99 4.27 -4.43
CA LEU A 178 8.92 2.94 -3.83
C LEU A 178 8.32 2.94 -2.42
N LEU A 179 8.54 4.00 -1.63
CA LEU A 179 8.06 4.07 -0.25
C LEU A 179 6.72 4.80 -0.10
N LEU A 180 6.43 5.81 -0.92
CA LEU A 180 5.28 6.68 -0.70
C LEU A 180 4.04 6.18 -1.45
N ASN A 181 2.90 6.15 -0.76
CA ASN A 181 1.59 5.99 -1.38
C ASN A 181 1.01 7.35 -1.78
N GLU A 182 0.82 8.23 -0.79
CA GLU A 182 0.15 9.52 -0.97
C GLU A 182 0.77 10.59 -0.07
N ILE A 183 0.76 11.83 -0.56
CA ILE A 183 1.09 13.01 0.24
C ILE A 183 -0.07 13.99 0.12
N THR A 184 -0.64 14.37 1.27
CA THR A 184 -1.64 15.43 1.35
C THR A 184 -0.96 16.75 1.68
N ILE A 185 -1.34 17.79 0.95
CA ILE A 185 -0.89 19.17 1.21
C ILE A 185 -2.06 19.99 1.72
N ASN A 186 -1.80 20.83 2.72
CA ASN A 186 -2.78 21.74 3.28
C ASN A 186 -2.33 23.20 3.07
N GLN A 187 -3.30 24.10 3.00
CA GLN A 187 -3.06 25.54 2.92
C GLN A 187 -3.31 26.16 4.29
N SER A 188 -2.22 26.56 4.96
CA SER A 188 -2.29 27.38 6.17
C SER A 188 -2.89 28.76 5.91
N GLU A 189 -3.41 29.41 6.95
CA GLU A 189 -4.10 30.71 6.91
C GLU A 189 -3.28 31.82 6.19
N GLY A 190 -1.94 31.67 6.13
CA GLY A 190 -1.00 32.61 5.50
C GLY A 190 -0.73 32.44 4.00
N ARG A 191 -1.55 31.69 3.24
CA ARG A 191 -1.35 31.34 1.79
C ARG A 191 -0.16 30.40 1.50
N SER A 192 0.67 30.08 2.48
CA SER A 192 1.70 29.04 2.37
C SER A 192 1.08 27.64 2.43
N ARG A 193 1.51 26.76 1.52
CA ARG A 193 1.14 25.35 1.54
C ARG A 193 2.25 24.53 2.14
N THR A 194 1.88 23.59 3.00
CA THR A 194 2.78 22.67 3.68
C THR A 194 2.28 21.24 3.46
N VAL A 195 3.19 20.29 3.66
CA VAL A 195 2.82 18.87 3.74
C VAL A 195 2.09 18.66 5.07
N ASP A 196 0.98 17.93 5.03
CA ASP A 196 0.06 17.71 6.15
C ASP A 196 -0.05 16.24 6.55
N LYS A 197 -0.04 15.35 5.55
CA LYS A 197 -0.08 13.90 5.77
C LYS A 197 0.84 13.22 4.78
N VAL A 198 1.59 12.24 5.28
CA VAL A 198 2.40 11.33 4.47
C VAL A 198 1.91 9.92 4.70
N GLU A 199 1.52 9.25 3.63
CA GLU A 199 1.14 7.84 3.66
C GLU A 199 2.27 7.00 3.06
N LEU A 200 2.81 6.11 3.88
CA LEU A 200 3.83 5.16 3.48
C LEU A 200 3.18 3.85 3.06
N ASP A 201 3.76 3.25 2.03
CA ASP A 201 3.27 2.08 1.35
C ASP A 201 4.16 0.86 1.64
N PHE A 202 3.64 -0.07 2.43
CA PHE A 202 4.34 -1.33 2.70
C PHE A 202 3.51 -2.50 2.16
N TYR A 203 3.85 -2.92 0.94
CA TYR A 203 3.27 -4.11 0.31
C TYR A 203 4.24 -5.28 0.46
N PHE A 204 3.83 -6.27 1.24
CA PHE A 204 4.60 -7.48 1.43
C PHE A 204 3.98 -8.72 0.76
N SER A 205 2.85 -8.54 0.04
CA SER A 205 2.05 -9.62 -0.51
C SER A 205 2.76 -10.47 -1.58
N GLU A 206 3.68 -9.87 -2.36
CA GLU A 206 4.34 -10.57 -3.46
C GLU A 206 5.85 -10.30 -3.48
N VAL A 207 6.61 -11.36 -3.21
CA VAL A 207 8.07 -11.36 -3.04
C VAL A 207 8.82 -10.84 -4.27
N ASN A 208 8.24 -10.90 -5.48
CA ASN A 208 8.95 -10.52 -6.71
C ASN A 208 8.33 -9.34 -7.48
N LEU A 209 7.20 -8.78 -7.01
CA LEU A 209 6.49 -7.68 -7.69
C LEU A 209 6.22 -6.46 -6.79
N SER A 210 6.49 -6.55 -5.49
CA SER A 210 6.21 -5.45 -4.57
C SER A 210 7.27 -4.34 -4.66
N LYS A 211 6.79 -3.09 -4.56
CA LYS A 211 7.66 -1.91 -4.38
C LYS A 211 8.60 -2.10 -3.19
N THR A 212 8.12 -2.74 -2.13
CA THR A 212 8.88 -2.97 -0.90
C THR A 212 10.02 -3.96 -1.08
N PHE A 213 9.83 -5.04 -1.88
CA PHE A 213 10.95 -5.91 -2.25
C PHE A 213 12.03 -5.16 -3.02
N THR A 214 11.60 -4.38 -4.03
CA THR A 214 12.52 -3.55 -4.83
C THR A 214 13.25 -2.53 -3.95
N LEU A 215 12.55 -1.94 -2.98
CA LEU A 215 13.12 -1.00 -2.01
C LEU A 215 14.18 -1.69 -1.15
N ILE A 216 13.88 -2.85 -0.58
CA ILE A 216 14.82 -3.62 0.24
C ILE A 216 16.06 -4.00 -0.58
N HIS A 217 15.89 -4.47 -1.81
CA HIS A 217 17.01 -4.76 -2.71
C HIS A 217 17.88 -3.52 -2.95
N ILE A 218 17.30 -2.38 -3.31
CA ILE A 218 18.06 -1.16 -3.57
C ILE A 218 18.84 -0.71 -2.33
N LEU A 219 18.23 -0.81 -1.15
CA LEU A 219 18.85 -0.35 0.10
C LEU A 219 19.98 -1.25 0.59
N TYR A 220 19.91 -2.57 0.35
CA TYR A 220 20.84 -3.55 0.93
C TYR A 220 21.82 -4.19 -0.07
N LEU A 221 21.49 -4.26 -1.36
CA LEU A 221 22.40 -4.77 -2.38
C LEU A 221 23.60 -3.81 -2.60
N GLU A 222 23.41 -2.51 -2.43
CA GLU A 222 24.48 -1.52 -2.55
C GLU A 222 25.41 -1.48 -1.33
N SER A 223 24.94 -1.91 -0.15
CA SER A 223 25.82 -2.07 1.02
C SER A 223 26.77 -3.25 0.88
N GLU A 224 26.34 -4.34 0.24
CA GLU A 224 27.21 -5.51 -0.02
C GLU A 224 28.31 -5.19 -1.03
N GLN A 225 28.07 -4.35 -2.05
CA GLN A 225 29.13 -3.96 -3.01
C GLN A 225 30.26 -3.10 -2.38
N LEU A 226 29.99 -2.43 -1.26
CA LEU A 226 31.00 -1.70 -0.50
C LEU A 226 31.82 -2.65 0.41
N GLU A 227 31.21 -3.72 0.92
CA GLU A 227 31.86 -4.70 1.81
C GLU A 227 32.59 -5.83 1.05
N GLU A 228 32.07 -6.28 -0.10
CA GLU A 228 32.67 -7.32 -0.96
C GLU A 228 33.97 -6.87 -1.65
N SER A 229 34.28 -5.56 -1.65
CA SER A 229 35.58 -5.06 -2.10
C SER A 229 36.75 -5.53 -1.21
N SER A 230 36.48 -6.25 -0.11
CA SER A 230 37.47 -6.79 0.82
C SER A 230 37.54 -8.32 0.93
N SER A 231 36.65 -9.11 0.29
CA SER A 231 36.81 -10.57 0.24
C SER A 231 36.04 -11.23 -0.90
N SER A 232 36.78 -11.69 -1.92
CA SER A 232 36.22 -12.49 -3.01
C SER A 232 36.24 -13.99 -2.69
N ASN A 233 35.09 -14.66 -2.74
CA ASN A 233 34.99 -16.10 -2.99
C ASN A 233 33.81 -16.39 -3.95
N PRO A 234 33.95 -17.23 -4.99
CA PRO A 234 33.05 -17.22 -6.15
C PRO A 234 31.94 -18.29 -6.13
N ASP A 235 31.67 -18.94 -4.99
CA ASP A 235 30.92 -20.23 -4.97
C ASP A 235 29.49 -20.17 -4.39
N SER A 236 28.82 -19.02 -4.40
CA SER A 236 27.48 -18.87 -3.79
C SER A 236 26.46 -18.17 -4.70
N LYS A 237 26.32 -18.61 -5.96
CA LYS A 237 25.31 -18.03 -6.87
C LYS A 237 23.88 -18.53 -6.67
N ASP A 238 23.68 -19.58 -5.86
CA ASP A 238 22.36 -20.19 -5.62
C ASP A 238 21.81 -19.99 -4.19
N GLN A 239 22.48 -19.22 -3.33
CA GLN A 239 21.97 -18.90 -1.99
C GLN A 239 21.27 -17.54 -1.97
N MET A 240 20.09 -17.50 -1.35
CA MET A 240 19.36 -16.25 -1.10
C MET A 240 20.25 -15.30 -0.29
N PRO A 241 20.43 -14.03 -0.70
CA PRO A 241 21.28 -13.07 -0.01
C PRO A 241 20.98 -12.97 1.50
N PRO A 242 22.01 -12.88 2.36
CA PRO A 242 21.84 -12.91 3.81
C PRO A 242 20.96 -11.76 4.33
N TYR A 243 20.98 -10.58 3.69
CA TYR A 243 20.09 -9.48 4.08
C TYR A 243 18.61 -9.80 3.87
N LEU A 244 18.26 -10.62 2.87
CA LEU A 244 16.86 -11.03 2.65
C LEU A 244 16.36 -11.95 3.75
N GLN A 245 17.23 -12.67 4.45
CA GLN A 245 16.83 -13.49 5.59
C GLN A 245 16.23 -12.67 6.72
N ILE A 246 16.72 -11.45 6.94
CA ILE A 246 16.20 -10.51 7.96
C ILE A 246 14.78 -10.08 7.62
N PHE A 247 14.51 -9.88 6.32
CA PHE A 247 13.21 -9.44 5.82
C PHE A 247 12.29 -10.59 5.41
N LEU A 248 12.70 -11.85 5.55
CA LEU A 248 11.86 -13.02 5.27
C LEU A 248 10.54 -12.93 6.03
N THR A 249 10.59 -12.49 7.29
CA THR A 249 9.38 -12.30 8.09
C THR A 249 8.40 -11.38 7.37
N LEU A 250 8.87 -10.26 6.82
CA LEU A 250 8.06 -9.34 6.04
C LEU A 250 7.58 -9.98 4.72
N PHE A 251 8.43 -10.60 3.91
CA PHE A 251 8.03 -11.22 2.63
C PHE A 251 7.11 -12.44 2.75
N MET A 252 7.09 -13.05 3.94
CA MET A 252 6.17 -14.13 4.26
C MET A 252 4.86 -13.62 4.89
N VAL A 253 4.75 -12.31 5.16
CA VAL A 253 3.54 -11.63 5.58
C VAL A 253 2.86 -11.05 4.35
N ARG A 254 1.64 -11.46 4.04
CA ARG A 254 0.92 -10.91 2.90
C ARG A 254 -0.22 -10.04 3.43
N PHE A 255 -0.11 -8.73 3.29
CA PHE A 255 -1.21 -7.80 3.53
C PHE A 255 -1.82 -7.38 2.21
N THR A 256 -3.12 -7.08 2.23
CA THR A 256 -3.80 -6.43 1.11
C THR A 256 -3.35 -4.99 0.93
N VAL A 257 -3.09 -4.21 2.00
CA VAL A 257 -2.40 -2.89 2.01
C VAL A 257 -2.03 -2.55 3.47
N ALA A 258 -0.80 -2.14 3.78
CA ALA A 258 -0.48 -1.48 5.05
C ALA A 258 -0.14 0.00 4.80
N LEU A 259 -1.11 0.88 5.02
CA LEU A 259 -0.91 2.34 4.94
C LEU A 259 -0.49 2.88 6.29
N LEU A 260 0.77 3.29 6.37
CA LEU A 260 1.30 4.00 7.53
C LEU A 260 1.05 5.49 7.35
N THR A 261 0.06 6.02 8.06
CA THR A 261 -0.27 7.44 8.01
C THR A 261 0.52 8.20 9.07
N VAL A 262 1.39 9.10 8.64
CA VAL A 262 2.16 9.99 9.52
C VAL A 262 1.57 11.40 9.40
N ASN A 263 0.78 11.81 10.39
CA ASN A 263 0.06 13.10 10.42
C ASN A 263 0.95 14.20 11.02
N PHE A 264 0.89 15.45 10.54
CA PHE A 264 1.51 16.58 11.24
C PHE A 264 0.67 16.96 12.47
N ILE A 265 1.32 17.32 13.59
CA ILE A 265 0.66 17.85 14.80
C ILE A 265 0.43 19.35 14.62
#